data_AF-A0A6M0C1M7-F1
#
_entry.id   AF-A0A6M0C1M7-F1
#
_cell.length_a   1.000
_cell.length_b   1.000
_cell.length_c   1.000
_cell.angle_alpha   90.00
_cell.angle_beta   90.00
_cell.angle_gamma   90.00
#
_symmetry.space_group_name_H-M   'P 1'
#
loop_
_entity.id
_entity.type
_entity.pdbx_description
1 polymer ?
#
loop_
_entity_poly.entity_id
_entity_poly.type
_entity_poly.pdbx_seq_one_letter_code
_entity_poly.pdbx_strand_id
1 'polypeptide(L)'
;AQLQGQAVVVPGDISSAAFWLVAAAIVPGSDLCIENVGVNPTSTGILEALEMMGADIQLENRREVAGEPVADLRVRHSELQACEIKGSLIPRLIDEIPILAVAAIFAKGTTAIRDAAELRVKESDRLMAMASQLTRLGAKITELPDGLDIMGGTPLVGTDVESYGDHRVAMSLAIAALNATGTTTISEAEAAAISYPEFTATLQLTINN
;
A
#
# COMPACT_ATOMS: atom_id res chain seq x y z
N ALA A 1 -33.71 -4.88 -21.89
CA ALA A 1 -33.75 -3.67 -21.03
C ALA A 1 -33.20 -2.50 -21.83
N GLN A 2 -33.81 -1.31 -21.74
CA GLN A 2 -33.23 -0.06 -22.27
C GLN A 2 -32.44 0.61 -21.14
N LEU A 3 -31.18 0.95 -21.39
CA LEU A 3 -30.33 1.68 -20.44
C LEU A 3 -30.48 3.20 -20.67
N GLN A 4 -30.45 3.98 -19.60
CA GLN A 4 -30.47 5.45 -19.65
C GLN A 4 -29.20 6.00 -18.98
N GLY A 5 -28.61 7.04 -19.56
CA GLY A 5 -27.45 7.72 -18.96
C GLY A 5 -27.79 8.28 -17.58
N GLN A 6 -26.83 8.23 -16.66
CA GLN A 6 -26.94 8.76 -15.31
C GLN A 6 -25.73 9.66 -15.02
N ALA A 7 -25.91 10.67 -14.17
CA ALA A 7 -24.79 11.38 -13.57
C ALA A 7 -24.21 10.49 -12.46
N VAL A 8 -22.94 10.10 -12.61
CA VAL A 8 -22.25 9.23 -11.65
C VAL A 8 -21.05 9.98 -11.10
N VAL A 9 -21.04 10.18 -9.79
CA VAL A 9 -19.85 10.63 -9.06
C VAL A 9 -19.05 9.37 -8.73
N VAL A 10 -17.85 9.25 -9.29
CA VAL A 10 -16.99 8.08 -9.07
C VAL A 10 -16.30 8.24 -7.70
N PRO A 11 -16.42 7.26 -6.79
CA PRO A 11 -15.67 7.27 -5.54
C PRO A 11 -14.15 7.25 -5.79
N GLY A 12 -13.39 7.75 -4.82
CA GLY A 12 -11.94 7.60 -4.79
C GLY A 12 -11.53 6.13 -4.69
N ASP A 13 -10.43 5.80 -5.34
CA ASP A 13 -9.91 4.43 -5.42
C ASP A 13 -9.17 4.03 -4.12
N ILE A 14 -9.57 2.90 -3.55
CA ILE A 14 -8.97 2.35 -2.33
C ILE A 14 -7.55 1.83 -2.58
N SER A 15 -7.24 1.34 -3.79
CA SER A 15 -5.88 0.93 -4.15
C SER A 15 -4.92 2.12 -4.12
N SER A 16 -5.34 3.26 -4.67
CA SER A 16 -4.59 4.51 -4.61
C SER A 16 -4.51 5.08 -3.18
N ALA A 17 -5.58 4.96 -2.40
CA ALA A 17 -5.59 5.39 -0.99
C ALA A 17 -4.64 4.55 -0.12
N ALA A 18 -4.42 3.27 -0.45
CA ALA A 18 -3.58 2.35 0.32
C ALA A 18 -2.14 2.87 0.55
N PHE A 19 -1.57 3.56 -0.44
CA PHE A 19 -0.25 4.18 -0.32
C PHE A 19 -0.19 5.23 0.79
N TRP A 20 -1.22 6.06 0.90
CA TRP A 20 -1.31 7.11 1.92
C TRP A 20 -1.70 6.55 3.29
N LEU A 21 -2.55 5.52 3.33
CA LEU A 21 -2.86 4.78 4.55
C LEU A 21 -1.60 4.21 5.18
N VAL A 22 -0.77 3.52 4.39
CA VAL A 22 0.49 2.97 4.88
C VAL A 22 1.48 4.08 5.22
N ALA A 23 1.64 5.11 4.38
CA ALA A 23 2.55 6.22 4.65
C ALA A 23 2.29 6.87 6.01
N ALA A 24 1.03 7.23 6.30
CA ALA A 24 0.66 7.82 7.58
C ALA A 24 0.83 6.85 8.75
N ALA A 25 0.53 5.56 8.57
CA ALA A 25 0.68 4.57 9.63
C ALA A 25 2.16 4.39 10.05
N ILE A 26 3.11 4.51 9.11
CA ILE A 26 4.54 4.22 9.35
C ILE A 26 5.41 5.45 9.64
N VAL A 27 5.00 6.66 9.23
CA VAL A 27 5.80 7.88 9.43
C VAL A 27 5.43 8.53 10.77
N PRO A 28 6.37 8.64 11.74
CA PRO A 28 6.08 9.22 13.05
C PRO A 28 5.48 10.63 12.99
N GLY A 29 4.42 10.85 13.76
CA GLY A 29 3.75 12.16 13.87
C GLY A 29 2.70 12.44 12.77
N SER A 30 2.47 11.51 11.85
CA SER A 30 1.49 11.69 10.77
C SER A 30 0.04 11.63 11.25
N ASP A 31 -0.81 12.46 10.63
CA ASP A 31 -2.27 12.47 10.73
C ASP A 31 -2.81 12.92 9.36
N LEU A 32 -3.30 11.96 8.56
CA LEU A 32 -3.83 12.23 7.21
C LEU A 32 -5.31 11.89 7.15
N CYS A 33 -6.08 12.70 6.43
CA CYS A 33 -7.45 12.40 6.06
C CYS A 33 -7.55 12.24 4.54
N ILE A 34 -7.89 11.04 4.09
CA ILE A 34 -8.08 10.72 2.66
C ILE A 34 -9.58 10.76 2.40
N GLU A 35 -10.03 11.80 1.72
CA GLU A 35 -11.47 12.04 1.52
C GLU A 35 -12.05 11.17 0.40
N ASN A 36 -13.34 10.87 0.52
CA ASN A 36 -14.16 10.31 -0.55
C ASN A 36 -13.67 8.96 -1.11
N VAL A 37 -13.18 8.05 -0.26
CA VAL A 37 -12.69 6.72 -0.67
C VAL A 37 -13.84 5.70 -0.71
N GLY A 38 -13.92 4.93 -1.79
CA GLY A 38 -14.83 3.79 -1.88
C GLY A 38 -14.45 2.71 -0.86
N VAL A 39 -15.41 2.30 -0.02
CA VAL A 39 -15.22 1.31 1.05
C VAL A 39 -16.10 0.08 0.84
N ASN A 40 -16.21 -0.37 -0.41
CA ASN A 40 -16.96 -1.58 -0.74
C ASN A 40 -16.28 -2.80 -0.07
N PRO A 41 -17.01 -3.62 0.72
CA PRO A 41 -16.43 -4.74 1.46
C PRO A 41 -15.63 -5.74 0.62
N THR A 42 -15.91 -5.84 -0.69
CA THR A 42 -15.18 -6.71 -1.61
C THR A 42 -13.77 -6.21 -1.94
N SER A 43 -13.50 -4.92 -1.72
CA SER A 43 -12.25 -4.24 -2.11
C SER A 43 -11.52 -3.60 -0.93
N THR A 44 -12.03 -3.75 0.30
CA THR A 44 -11.44 -3.19 1.53
C THR A 44 -10.54 -4.17 2.27
N GLY A 45 -9.98 -5.19 1.59
CA GLY A 45 -9.09 -6.15 2.24
C GLY A 45 -7.89 -5.47 2.92
N ILE A 46 -7.39 -4.39 2.32
CA ILE A 46 -6.32 -3.57 2.89
C ILE A 46 -6.67 -2.96 4.26
N LEU A 47 -7.91 -2.50 4.45
CA LEU A 47 -8.34 -1.92 5.73
C LEU A 47 -8.35 -3.00 6.83
N GLU A 48 -8.84 -4.20 6.49
CA GLU A 48 -8.83 -5.35 7.38
C GLU A 48 -7.40 -5.78 7.73
N ALA A 49 -6.50 -5.84 6.74
CA ALA A 49 -5.09 -6.17 6.98
C ALA A 49 -4.39 -5.13 7.88
N LEU A 50 -4.60 -3.83 7.63
CA LEU A 50 -4.02 -2.77 8.45
C LEU A 50 -4.61 -2.75 9.87
N GLU A 51 -5.90 -3.02 10.03
CA GLU A 51 -6.53 -3.21 11.34
C GLU A 51 -5.94 -4.40 12.09
N MET A 52 -5.71 -5.54 11.42
CA MET A 52 -5.01 -6.70 12.00
C MET A 52 -3.59 -6.37 12.44
N MET A 53 -2.91 -5.45 11.75
CA MET A 53 -1.61 -4.92 12.13
C MET A 53 -1.69 -3.86 13.24
N GLY A 54 -2.88 -3.43 13.66
CA GLY A 54 -3.08 -2.42 14.70
C GLY A 54 -2.95 -0.97 14.22
N ALA A 55 -3.17 -0.71 12.93
CA ALA A 55 -3.17 0.64 12.39
C ALA A 55 -4.32 1.48 12.96
N ASP A 56 -4.05 2.77 13.23
CA ASP A 56 -5.07 3.72 13.69
C ASP A 56 -5.78 4.35 12.49
N ILE A 57 -6.84 3.67 12.02
CA ILE A 57 -7.65 4.10 10.89
C ILE A 57 -9.10 4.27 11.33
N GLN A 58 -9.68 5.44 11.05
CA GLN A 58 -11.07 5.77 11.33
C GLN A 58 -11.82 6.08 10.04
N LEU A 59 -13.02 5.51 9.91
CA LEU A 59 -13.94 5.80 8.81
C LEU A 59 -14.89 6.92 9.25
N GLU A 60 -14.63 8.12 8.77
CA GLU A 60 -15.43 9.32 8.99
C GLU A 60 -16.41 9.56 7.83
N ASN A 61 -17.44 10.39 8.04
CA ASN A 61 -18.36 10.87 7.00
C ASN A 61 -18.91 9.79 6.03
N ARG A 62 -19.27 8.63 6.59
CA ARG A 62 -19.82 7.49 5.81
C ARG A 62 -21.09 7.89 5.08
N ARG A 63 -21.14 7.57 3.79
CA ARG A 63 -22.24 7.92 2.87
C ARG A 63 -22.34 6.91 1.73
N GLU A 64 -23.40 7.04 0.94
CA GLU A 64 -23.57 6.29 -0.30
C GLU A 64 -23.46 7.26 -1.48
N VAL A 65 -22.65 6.91 -2.48
CA VAL A 65 -22.43 7.69 -3.70
C VAL A 65 -22.62 6.75 -4.89
N ALA A 66 -23.62 7.03 -5.72
CA ALA A 66 -23.96 6.20 -6.88
C ALA A 66 -24.16 4.70 -6.57
N GLY A 67 -24.68 4.39 -5.37
CA GLY A 67 -24.90 3.02 -4.90
C GLY A 67 -23.68 2.34 -4.28
N GLU A 68 -22.53 3.02 -4.23
CA GLU A 68 -21.31 2.53 -3.59
C GLU A 68 -21.13 3.17 -2.20
N PRO A 69 -20.71 2.40 -1.18
CA PRO A 69 -20.38 2.94 0.12
C PRO A 69 -19.07 3.72 0.05
N VAL A 70 -19.05 4.92 0.63
CA VAL A 70 -17.92 5.85 0.62
C VAL A 70 -17.68 6.38 2.04
N ALA A 71 -16.41 6.59 2.39
CA ALA A 71 -16.01 7.21 3.65
C ALA A 71 -14.79 8.12 3.45
N ASP A 72 -14.56 9.00 4.40
CA ASP A 72 -13.27 9.67 4.53
C ASP A 72 -12.42 8.82 5.50
N LEU A 73 -11.18 8.54 5.14
CA LEU A 73 -10.30 7.67 5.91
C LEU A 73 -9.27 8.51 6.65
N ARG A 74 -9.45 8.66 7.95
CA ARG A 74 -8.46 9.30 8.80
C ARG A 74 -7.48 8.27 9.34
N VAL A 75 -6.21 8.47 9.08
CA VAL A 75 -5.13 7.56 9.46
C VAL A 75 -4.05 8.31 10.22
N ARG A 76 -3.60 7.75 11.34
CA ARG A 76 -2.54 8.32 12.16
C ARG A 76 -1.40 7.33 12.32
N HIS A 77 -0.23 7.85 12.64
CA HIS A 77 0.92 7.02 12.99
C HIS A 77 0.57 6.04 14.13
N SER A 78 1.01 4.79 13.96
CA SER A 78 0.69 3.69 14.88
C SER A 78 1.85 2.70 14.99
N GLU A 79 2.02 2.08 16.16
CA GLU A 79 2.99 0.98 16.35
C GLU A 79 2.42 -0.34 15.81
N LEU A 80 2.70 -0.61 14.53
CA LEU A 80 2.20 -1.81 13.86
C LEU A 80 2.75 -3.10 14.50
N GLN A 81 1.93 -4.14 14.52
CA GLN A 81 2.28 -5.50 14.92
C GLN A 81 2.25 -6.42 13.70
N ALA A 82 3.11 -7.44 13.71
CA ALA A 82 3.09 -8.44 12.67
C ALA A 82 1.81 -9.27 12.70
N CYS A 83 1.33 -9.67 11.53
CA CYS A 83 0.17 -10.53 11.36
C CYS A 83 0.40 -11.57 10.26
N GLU A 84 -0.58 -12.46 10.06
CA GLU A 84 -0.58 -13.41 8.94
C GLU A 84 -1.69 -13.01 7.95
N ILE A 85 -1.32 -12.78 6.69
CA ILE A 85 -2.22 -12.38 5.60
C ILE A 85 -2.29 -13.54 4.60
N LYS A 86 -3.43 -14.23 4.53
CA LYS A 86 -3.59 -15.46 3.74
C LYS A 86 -5.06 -15.76 3.38
N GLY A 87 -5.28 -16.83 2.62
CA GLY A 87 -6.59 -17.40 2.36
C GLY A 87 -7.56 -16.40 1.69
N SER A 88 -8.78 -16.31 2.21
CA SER A 88 -9.86 -15.50 1.61
C SER A 88 -9.60 -14.00 1.63
N LEU A 89 -8.59 -13.53 2.37
CA LEU A 89 -8.22 -12.13 2.38
C LEU A 89 -7.46 -11.74 1.11
N ILE A 90 -6.61 -12.64 0.58
CA ILE A 90 -5.71 -12.36 -0.54
C ILE A 90 -6.43 -11.86 -1.79
N PRO A 91 -7.52 -12.47 -2.28
CA PRO A 91 -8.22 -11.96 -3.46
C PRO A 91 -8.81 -10.54 -3.29
N ARG A 92 -9.03 -10.09 -2.05
CA ARG A 92 -9.61 -8.77 -1.72
C ARG A 92 -8.56 -7.67 -1.56
N LEU A 93 -7.28 -8.03 -1.56
CA LEU A 93 -6.15 -7.09 -1.40
C LEU A 93 -4.92 -7.46 -2.23
N ILE A 94 -5.07 -8.32 -3.25
CA ILE A 94 -3.94 -8.89 -4.01
C ILE A 94 -3.02 -7.79 -4.52
N ASP A 95 -3.62 -6.71 -4.99
CA ASP A 95 -2.97 -5.56 -5.56
C ASP A 95 -2.34 -4.62 -4.51
N GLU A 96 -2.69 -4.76 -3.22
CA GLU A 96 -2.13 -3.99 -2.10
C GLU A 96 -1.00 -4.73 -1.35
N ILE A 97 -0.69 -5.96 -1.74
CA ILE A 97 0.43 -6.70 -1.15
C ILE A 97 1.78 -5.95 -1.26
N PRO A 98 2.13 -5.28 -2.37
CA PRO A 98 3.35 -4.47 -2.43
C PRO A 98 3.45 -3.43 -1.31
N ILE A 99 2.37 -2.70 -1.05
CA ILE A 99 2.36 -1.66 -0.03
C ILE A 99 2.22 -2.23 1.40
N LEU A 100 1.54 -3.37 1.55
CA LEU A 100 1.52 -4.13 2.82
C LEU A 100 2.89 -4.72 3.18
N ALA A 101 3.69 -5.10 2.19
CA ALA A 101 5.07 -5.52 2.43
C ALA A 101 5.91 -4.39 3.02
N VAL A 102 5.65 -3.13 2.60
CA VAL A 102 6.27 -1.95 3.21
C VAL A 102 5.79 -1.77 4.65
N ALA A 103 4.48 -1.82 4.92
CA ALA A 103 3.94 -1.73 6.28
C ALA A 103 4.58 -2.78 7.22
N ALA A 104 4.74 -4.01 6.73
CA ALA A 104 5.33 -5.12 7.47
C ALA A 104 6.79 -4.90 7.90
N ILE A 105 7.58 -4.10 7.17
CA ILE A 105 8.95 -3.74 7.56
C ILE A 105 8.95 -2.93 8.87
N PHE A 106 7.94 -2.12 9.08
CA PHE A 106 7.82 -1.25 10.26
C PHE A 106 7.02 -1.90 11.40
N ALA A 107 6.46 -3.08 11.17
CA ALA A 107 5.72 -3.82 12.18
C ALA A 107 6.65 -4.55 13.18
N LYS A 108 6.20 -4.72 14.42
CA LYS A 108 6.91 -5.52 15.41
C LYS A 108 6.63 -7.01 15.19
N GLY A 109 7.68 -7.78 14.88
CA GLY A 109 7.60 -9.22 14.66
C GLY A 109 7.83 -9.61 13.19
N THR A 110 7.40 -10.81 12.80
CA THR A 110 7.49 -11.30 11.41
C THR A 110 6.11 -11.43 10.82
N THR A 111 5.83 -10.63 9.78
CA THR A 111 4.57 -10.72 9.02
C THR A 111 4.72 -11.80 7.95
N ALA A 112 3.71 -12.67 7.85
CA ALA A 112 3.66 -13.76 6.88
C ALA A 112 2.56 -13.49 5.85
N ILE A 113 2.94 -13.41 4.58
CA ILE A 113 2.02 -13.34 3.43
C ILE A 113 2.06 -14.69 2.72
N ARG A 114 0.90 -15.28 2.45
CA ARG A 114 0.74 -16.61 1.81
C ARG A 114 -0.35 -16.57 0.74
N ASP A 115 -0.46 -17.63 -0.07
CA ASP A 115 -1.50 -17.81 -1.09
C ASP A 115 -1.52 -16.70 -2.18
N ALA A 116 -0.42 -15.99 -2.37
CA ALA A 116 -0.28 -14.82 -3.24
C ALA A 116 0.48 -15.10 -4.55
N ALA A 117 0.54 -16.37 -4.98
CA ALA A 117 1.29 -16.77 -6.19
C ALA A 117 0.87 -16.04 -7.48
N GLU A 118 -0.37 -15.52 -7.55
CA GLU A 118 -0.86 -14.73 -8.68
C GLU A 118 -0.03 -13.45 -8.92
N LEU A 119 0.62 -12.92 -7.88
CA LEU A 119 1.48 -11.74 -8.00
C LEU A 119 2.70 -11.95 -8.88
N ARG A 120 3.10 -13.19 -9.13
CA ARG A 120 4.25 -13.50 -9.99
C ARG A 120 4.00 -13.24 -11.47
N VAL A 121 2.73 -13.13 -11.87
CA VAL A 121 2.30 -13.01 -13.27
C VAL A 121 1.49 -11.74 -13.53
N LYS A 122 1.65 -10.73 -12.66
CA LYS A 122 1.09 -9.38 -12.84
C LYS A 122 1.95 -8.60 -13.84
N GLU A 123 1.90 -7.27 -13.81
CA GLU A 123 2.71 -6.38 -14.65
C GLU A 123 4.22 -6.69 -14.53
N SER A 124 4.64 -7.13 -13.34
CA SER A 124 5.93 -7.77 -13.06
C SER A 124 5.75 -8.96 -12.11
N ASP A 125 6.82 -9.69 -11.80
CA ASP A 125 6.82 -10.58 -10.63
C ASP A 125 6.92 -9.71 -9.37
N ARG A 126 5.77 -9.33 -8.82
CA ARG A 126 5.68 -8.40 -7.69
C ARG A 126 6.24 -9.00 -6.40
N LEU A 127 6.21 -10.32 -6.22
CA LEU A 127 6.82 -10.95 -5.04
C LEU A 127 8.33 -10.81 -5.09
N MET A 128 8.93 -11.16 -6.23
CA MET A 128 10.37 -11.03 -6.45
C MET A 128 10.82 -9.56 -6.41
N ALA A 129 10.07 -8.66 -7.05
CA ALA A 129 10.37 -7.23 -7.06
C ALA A 129 10.40 -6.67 -5.63
N MET A 130 9.35 -6.88 -4.85
CA MET A 130 9.29 -6.36 -3.48
C MET A 130 10.34 -7.00 -2.58
N ALA A 131 10.53 -8.32 -2.64
CA ALA A 131 11.55 -9.01 -1.84
C ALA A 131 12.96 -8.49 -2.14
N SER A 132 13.33 -8.42 -3.43
CA SER A 132 14.66 -8.00 -3.84
C SER A 132 14.93 -6.53 -3.54
N GLN A 133 14.02 -5.62 -3.91
CA GLN A 133 14.28 -4.18 -3.80
C GLN A 133 14.19 -3.67 -2.37
N LEU A 134 13.25 -4.18 -1.55
CA LEU A 134 13.23 -3.83 -0.13
C LEU A 134 14.44 -4.42 0.61
N THR A 135 14.93 -5.59 0.21
CA THR A 135 16.19 -6.14 0.76
C THR A 135 17.40 -5.25 0.41
N ARG A 136 17.43 -4.63 -0.77
CA ARG A 136 18.48 -3.63 -1.11
C ARG A 136 18.44 -2.42 -0.19
N LEU A 137 17.25 -1.99 0.24
CA LEU A 137 17.07 -0.94 1.25
C LEU A 137 17.42 -1.41 2.67
N GLY A 138 17.75 -2.70 2.86
CA GLY A 138 18.16 -3.27 4.15
C GLY A 138 17.07 -4.08 4.86
N ALA A 139 15.86 -4.19 4.31
CA ALA A 139 14.80 -5.01 4.91
C ALA A 139 15.21 -6.49 4.98
N LYS A 140 14.67 -7.22 5.96
CA LYS A 140 14.86 -8.67 6.08
C LYS A 140 13.63 -9.41 5.57
N ILE A 141 13.71 -9.83 4.32
CA ILE A 141 12.61 -10.51 3.62
C ILE A 141 13.08 -11.86 3.11
N THR A 142 12.26 -12.89 3.34
CA THR A 142 12.40 -14.19 2.70
C THR A 142 11.28 -14.35 1.67
N GLU A 143 11.65 -14.48 0.41
CA GLU A 143 10.70 -14.77 -0.67
C GLU A 143 10.27 -16.24 -0.63
N LEU A 144 8.98 -16.49 -0.81
CA LEU A 144 8.39 -17.81 -0.93
C LEU A 144 7.71 -17.96 -2.30
N PRO A 145 7.49 -19.18 -2.81
CA PRO A 145 6.80 -19.39 -4.09
C PRO A 145 5.43 -18.71 -4.18
N ASP A 146 4.73 -18.55 -3.06
CA ASP A 146 3.38 -18.00 -2.97
C ASP A 146 3.27 -16.81 -1.99
N GLY A 147 4.38 -16.17 -1.60
CA GLY A 147 4.31 -15.06 -0.66
C GLY A 147 5.64 -14.59 -0.12
N LEU A 148 5.62 -13.98 1.07
CA LEU A 148 6.76 -13.33 1.71
C LEU A 148 6.73 -13.57 3.22
N ASP A 149 7.91 -13.73 3.82
CA ASP A 149 8.14 -13.56 5.26
C ASP A 149 8.97 -12.31 5.49
N ILE A 150 8.42 -11.36 6.26
CA ILE A 150 9.00 -10.02 6.41
C ILE A 150 9.24 -9.77 7.90
N MET A 151 10.51 -9.73 8.30
CA MET A 151 10.90 -9.43 9.67
C MET A 151 11.00 -7.92 9.86
N GLY A 152 10.06 -7.36 10.61
CA GLY A 152 9.98 -5.93 10.83
C GLY A 152 10.91 -5.41 11.93
N GLY A 153 10.96 -4.09 12.07
CA GLY A 153 11.89 -3.37 12.95
C GLY A 153 13.31 -3.23 12.36
N THR A 154 13.47 -3.47 11.06
CA THR A 154 14.77 -3.31 10.39
C THR A 154 14.87 -1.89 9.81
N PRO A 155 15.89 -1.08 10.20
CA PRO A 155 16.09 0.24 9.62
C PRO A 155 16.39 0.15 8.12
N LEU A 156 15.84 1.10 7.36
CA LEU A 156 16.11 1.21 5.93
C LEU A 156 17.23 2.23 5.66
N VAL A 157 18.06 1.92 4.66
CA VAL A 157 19.12 2.78 4.15
C VAL A 157 18.87 3.03 2.68
N GLY A 158 18.87 4.32 2.30
CA GLY A 158 18.66 4.73 0.92
C GLY A 158 19.74 4.18 -0.01
N THR A 159 19.31 3.68 -1.15
CA THR A 159 20.15 3.16 -2.23
C THR A 159 19.39 3.23 -3.55
N ASP A 160 20.03 2.85 -4.64
CA ASP A 160 19.34 2.69 -5.92
C ASP A 160 18.46 1.43 -5.87
N VAL A 161 17.23 1.52 -6.38
CA VAL A 161 16.25 0.42 -6.50
C VAL A 161 15.53 0.54 -7.84
N GLU A 162 14.84 -0.52 -8.26
CA GLU A 162 14.21 -0.62 -9.58
C GLU A 162 12.71 -0.96 -9.45
N SER A 163 11.84 -0.20 -10.11
CA SER A 163 10.40 -0.50 -10.10
C SER A 163 10.01 -1.65 -11.03
N TYR A 164 10.91 -2.05 -11.94
CA TYR A 164 10.64 -2.98 -13.04
C TYR A 164 9.49 -2.53 -13.96
N GLY A 165 9.29 -1.21 -14.06
CA GLY A 165 8.17 -0.63 -14.81
C GLY A 165 6.79 -0.86 -14.18
N ASP A 166 6.71 -1.39 -12.96
CA ASP A 166 5.46 -1.67 -12.26
C ASP A 166 5.07 -0.50 -11.36
N HIS A 167 3.92 0.10 -11.63
CA HIS A 167 3.43 1.27 -10.93
C HIS A 167 3.23 1.03 -9.42
N ARG A 168 2.81 -0.17 -9.01
CA ARG A 168 2.60 -0.49 -7.59
C ARG A 168 3.91 -0.71 -6.86
N VAL A 169 4.89 -1.28 -7.53
CA VAL A 169 6.26 -1.40 -7.00
C VAL A 169 6.87 0.00 -6.87
N ALA A 170 6.78 0.84 -7.91
CA ALA A 170 7.29 2.22 -7.88
C ALA A 170 6.72 3.04 -6.71
N MET A 171 5.39 3.05 -6.56
CA MET A 171 4.73 3.76 -5.46
C MET A 171 5.08 3.16 -4.09
N SER A 172 5.16 1.84 -3.97
CA SER A 172 5.54 1.19 -2.70
C SER A 172 6.98 1.52 -2.28
N LEU A 173 7.93 1.49 -3.23
CA LEU A 173 9.32 1.88 -2.96
C LEU A 173 9.43 3.36 -2.57
N ALA A 174 8.63 4.23 -3.18
CA ALA A 174 8.57 5.64 -2.81
C ALA A 174 8.07 5.84 -1.37
N ILE A 175 7.02 5.11 -0.95
CA ILE A 175 6.54 5.14 0.43
C ILE A 175 7.58 4.55 1.40
N ALA A 176 8.25 3.46 1.05
CA ALA A 176 9.33 2.89 1.87
C ALA A 176 10.49 3.88 2.08
N ALA A 177 10.82 4.65 1.05
CA ALA A 177 11.90 5.64 1.09
C ALA A 177 11.66 6.79 2.09
N LEU A 178 10.40 7.06 2.48
CA LEU A 178 10.07 8.09 3.47
C LEU A 178 10.74 7.87 4.84
N ASN A 179 10.99 6.61 5.19
CA ASN A 179 11.64 6.22 6.44
C ASN A 179 13.05 5.62 6.22
N ALA A 180 13.61 5.78 5.02
CA ALA A 180 14.98 5.36 4.74
C ALA A 180 15.98 6.47 5.11
N THR A 181 17.11 6.09 5.69
CA THR A 181 18.20 7.04 5.93
C THR A 181 19.03 7.20 4.67
N GLY A 182 19.18 8.44 4.18
CA GLY A 182 19.94 8.74 2.96
C GLY A 182 19.04 8.90 1.75
N THR A 183 19.64 8.86 0.56
CA THR A 183 18.92 9.07 -0.70
C THR A 183 18.57 7.72 -1.34
N THR A 184 17.30 7.54 -1.67
CA THR A 184 16.81 6.41 -2.48
C THR A 184 16.54 6.89 -3.90
N THR A 185 17.16 6.26 -4.90
CA THR A 185 16.87 6.52 -6.32
C THR A 185 16.04 5.37 -6.87
N ILE A 186 14.86 5.65 -7.40
CA ILE A 186 13.98 4.62 -7.99
C ILE A 186 14.08 4.72 -9.51
N SER A 187 14.66 3.69 -10.15
CA SER A 187 14.64 3.55 -11.61
C SER A 187 13.23 3.28 -12.10
N GLU A 188 12.87 3.88 -13.23
CA GLU A 188 11.54 3.78 -13.84
C GLU A 188 10.40 4.23 -12.89
N ALA A 189 10.66 5.26 -12.10
CA ALA A 189 9.68 5.83 -11.17
C ALA A 189 8.44 6.43 -11.88
N GLU A 190 8.59 6.83 -13.15
CA GLU A 190 7.52 7.31 -14.02
C GLU A 190 6.39 6.29 -14.20
N ALA A 191 6.65 4.99 -13.96
CA ALA A 191 5.64 3.95 -13.97
C ALA A 191 4.48 4.26 -13.01
N ALA A 192 4.71 4.96 -11.89
CA ALA A 192 3.65 5.37 -10.96
C ALA A 192 2.49 6.09 -11.67
N ALA A 193 2.80 6.91 -12.68
CA ALA A 193 1.81 7.69 -13.43
C ALA A 193 0.87 6.85 -14.31
N ILE A 194 1.15 5.55 -14.51
CA ILE A 194 0.26 4.63 -15.26
C ILE A 194 -1.10 4.50 -14.57
N SER A 195 -1.11 4.43 -13.23
CA SER A 195 -2.33 4.29 -12.44
C SER A 195 -2.67 5.54 -11.65
N TYR A 196 -1.66 6.33 -11.27
CA TYR A 196 -1.83 7.53 -10.46
C TYR A 196 -0.94 8.66 -10.99
N PRO A 197 -1.38 9.38 -12.03
CA PRO A 197 -0.61 10.46 -12.67
C PRO A 197 -0.09 11.52 -11.70
N GLU A 198 -0.86 11.85 -10.68
CA GLU A 198 -0.53 12.89 -9.70
C GLU A 198 0.29 12.37 -8.51
N PHE A 199 0.63 11.08 -8.43
CA PHE A 199 1.28 10.47 -7.26
C PHE A 199 2.49 11.27 -6.76
N THR A 200 3.44 11.59 -7.64
CA THR A 200 4.66 12.34 -7.27
C THR A 200 4.33 13.75 -6.78
N ALA A 201 3.35 14.42 -7.38
CA ALA A 201 2.92 15.74 -6.96
C ALA A 201 2.28 15.69 -5.57
N THR A 202 1.39 14.73 -5.33
CA THR A 202 0.78 14.47 -4.03
C THR A 202 1.84 14.13 -2.99
N LEU A 203 2.80 13.27 -3.32
CA LEU A 203 3.89 12.88 -2.40
C LEU A 203 4.71 14.09 -1.97
N GLN A 204 5.09 14.96 -2.92
CA GLN A 204 5.83 16.18 -2.63
C GLN A 204 5.03 17.12 -1.72
N LEU A 205 3.72 17.27 -1.94
CA LEU A 205 2.85 18.08 -1.08
C LEU A 205 2.77 17.51 0.34
N THR A 206 2.68 16.20 0.48
CA THR A 206 2.55 15.54 1.80
C THR A 206 3.85 15.62 2.61
N ILE A 207 5.03 15.58 1.98
CA ILE A 207 6.32 15.63 2.70
C ILE A 207 6.68 17.06 3.16
N ASN A 208 6.21 18.11 2.46
CA ASN A 208 6.59 19.50 2.77
C ASN A 208 5.66 20.20 3.79
N ASN A 209 4.60 19.53 4.22
CA ASN A 209 3.67 20.02 5.24
C ASN A 209 3.91 19.32 6.57
#